data_AF-A0A7S0QRZ0-F1
#
_entry.id   AF-A0A7S0QRZ0-F1
#
_cell.length_a   1.000
_cell.length_b   1.000
_cell.length_c   1.000
_cell.angle_alpha   90.00
_cell.angle_beta   90.00
_cell.angle_gamma   90.00
#
_symmetry.space_group_name_H-M   'P 1'
#
loop_
_entity.id
_entity.type
_entity.pdbx_description
1 polymer ?
#
loop_
_entity_poly.entity_id
_entity_poly.type
_entity_poly.pdbx_seq_one_letter_code
_entity_poly.pdbx_strand_id
1 'polypeptide(L)'
;REISGDLRVLAALLEVPISKSTSAPELVTAIQQKTEALLSQMPAGYLEPLVPEGSLPADLLDSLKKVDVALKDEYKMRREMLIQRALVTMQSFMWSKRAKEWERQLSAVIQRVGTELSVDPTVSMDTIFTATRRDLITALHKTSSGASNTFNASIKTVIIPHVPDRGGRPDELRAPTADMPSFKKREGPAYDAANPGGGR
;
A
#
# COMPACT_ATOMS: atom_id res chain seq x y z
N ARG A 1 40.22 10.98 5.69
CA ARG A 1 38.87 11.46 6.08
C ARG A 1 37.88 10.60 5.32
N GLU A 2 37.13 9.77 6.03
CA GLU A 2 36.23 8.80 5.42
C GLU A 2 35.02 9.54 4.80
N ILE A 3 34.67 9.22 3.55
CA ILE A 3 33.48 9.77 2.90
C ILE A 3 32.26 9.10 3.54
N SER A 4 31.32 9.90 4.06
CA SER A 4 30.06 9.41 4.64
C SER A 4 29.32 8.48 3.67
N GLY A 5 28.65 7.45 4.19
CA GLY A 5 27.79 6.56 3.41
C GLY A 5 26.72 7.33 2.61
N ASP A 6 26.16 8.38 3.21
CA ASP A 6 25.12 9.20 2.59
C ASP A 6 25.62 9.91 1.33
N LEU A 7 26.86 10.41 1.36
CA LEU A 7 27.47 11.08 0.21
C LEU A 7 27.68 10.10 -0.97
N ARG A 8 27.99 8.83 -0.69
CA ARG A 8 28.12 7.81 -1.73
C ARG A 8 26.76 7.47 -2.35
N VAL A 9 25.72 7.39 -1.54
CA VAL A 9 24.34 7.16 -2.01
C VAL A 9 23.89 8.30 -2.92
N LEU A 10 24.12 9.55 -2.50
CA LEU A 10 23.79 10.73 -3.30
C LEU A 10 24.57 10.78 -4.62
N ALA A 11 25.88 10.51 -4.58
CA ALA A 11 26.70 10.46 -5.78
C ALA A 11 26.23 9.35 -6.75
N ALA A 12 25.90 8.17 -6.24
CA ALA A 12 25.34 7.09 -7.07
C ALA A 12 23.99 7.48 -7.70
N LEU A 13 23.09 8.12 -6.92
CA LEU A 13 21.78 8.56 -7.39
C LEU A 13 21.89 9.63 -8.49
N LEU A 14 22.87 10.52 -8.37
CA LEU A 14 23.11 11.61 -9.33
C LEU A 14 24.11 11.23 -10.44
N GLU A 15 24.53 9.97 -10.47
CA GLU A 15 25.53 9.43 -11.40
C GLU A 15 26.85 10.24 -11.40
N VAL A 16 27.24 10.76 -10.23
CA VAL A 16 28.51 11.45 -10.02
C VAL A 16 29.61 10.40 -9.79
N PRO A 17 30.68 10.39 -10.60
CA PRO A 17 31.73 9.38 -10.47
C PRO A 17 32.50 9.55 -9.16
N ILE A 18 32.64 8.46 -8.40
CA ILE A 18 33.43 8.41 -7.17
C ILE A 18 34.78 7.77 -7.49
N SER A 19 35.88 8.51 -7.37
CA SER A 19 37.23 7.96 -7.49
C SER A 19 37.82 7.66 -6.11
N LYS A 20 38.79 6.72 -6.03
CA LYS A 20 39.46 6.36 -4.77
C LYS A 20 40.19 7.53 -4.09
N SER A 21 40.49 8.60 -4.85
CA SER A 21 41.19 9.80 -4.38
C SER A 21 40.26 10.99 -4.13
N THR A 22 38.96 10.88 -4.40
CA THR A 22 38.04 12.02 -4.29
C THR A 22 37.94 12.45 -2.82
N SER A 23 38.21 13.72 -2.53
CA SER A 23 38.03 14.24 -1.19
C SER A 23 36.54 14.51 -0.90
N ALA A 24 36.11 14.41 0.36
CA ALA A 24 34.74 14.72 0.75
C ALA A 24 34.24 16.11 0.26
N PRO A 25 35.02 17.21 0.34
CA PRO A 25 34.56 18.50 -0.17
C PRO A 25 34.46 18.54 -1.70
N GLU A 26 35.38 17.91 -2.44
CA GLU A 26 35.28 17.81 -3.90
C GLU A 26 34.00 17.10 -4.34
N LEU A 27 33.64 16.01 -3.64
CA LEU A 27 32.44 15.25 -3.93
C LEU A 27 31.17 16.04 -3.63
N VAL A 28 31.14 16.81 -2.53
CA VAL A 28 30.01 17.70 -2.21
C VAL A 28 29.84 18.77 -3.29
N THR A 29 30.94 19.40 -3.74
CA THR A 29 30.90 20.39 -4.82
C THR A 29 30.40 19.78 -6.13
N ALA A 30 30.87 18.58 -6.48
CA ALA A 30 30.41 17.88 -7.68
C ALA A 30 28.92 17.52 -7.61
N ILE A 31 28.44 17.06 -6.45
CA ILE A 31 27.01 16.82 -6.19
C ILE A 31 26.23 18.12 -6.36
N GLN A 32 26.66 19.22 -5.73
CA GLN A 32 25.99 20.53 -5.81
C GLN A 32 25.87 20.98 -7.27
N GLN A 33 26.97 20.97 -8.03
CA GLN A 33 26.99 21.37 -9.43
C GLN A 33 26.04 20.52 -10.28
N LYS A 34 26.04 19.19 -10.06
CA LYS A 34 25.15 18.28 -10.77
C LYS A 34 23.68 18.56 -10.42
N THR A 35 23.38 18.82 -9.14
CA THR A 35 22.02 19.18 -8.72
C THR A 35 21.55 20.50 -9.33
N GLU A 36 22.39 21.54 -9.35
CA GLU A 36 22.06 22.84 -9.95
C GLU A 36 21.82 22.72 -11.47
N ALA A 37 22.65 21.92 -12.15
CA ALA A 37 22.50 21.64 -13.58
C ALA A 37 21.22 20.85 -13.92
N LEU A 38 20.73 20.01 -13.01
CA LEU A 38 19.45 19.31 -13.18
C LEU A 38 18.27 20.22 -12.84
N LEU A 39 18.40 21.03 -11.80
CA LEU A 39 17.36 21.99 -11.40
C LEU A 39 17.11 23.05 -12.48
N SER A 40 18.16 23.50 -13.19
CA SER A 40 18.00 24.44 -14.30
C SER A 40 17.27 23.89 -15.52
N GLN A 41 17.16 22.56 -15.64
CA GLN A 41 16.38 21.89 -16.69
C GLN A 41 14.89 21.73 -16.30
N MET A 42 14.55 21.95 -15.03
CA MET A 42 13.17 21.83 -14.57
C MET A 42 12.36 23.09 -14.91
N PRO A 43 11.04 22.96 -15.11
CA PRO A 43 10.16 24.12 -15.29
C PRO A 43 10.23 25.09 -14.10
N ALA A 44 9.97 26.37 -14.34
CA ALA A 44 9.86 27.37 -13.28
C ALA A 44 8.80 26.96 -12.24
N GLY A 45 9.08 27.19 -10.95
CA GLY A 45 8.20 26.84 -9.85
C GLY A 45 8.07 25.34 -9.56
N TYR A 46 8.97 24.49 -10.08
CA TYR A 46 8.90 23.04 -9.87
C TYR A 46 9.00 22.63 -8.39
N LEU A 47 9.81 23.35 -7.60
CA LEU A 47 9.97 23.15 -6.16
C LEU A 47 9.11 24.09 -5.31
N GLU A 48 8.32 24.96 -5.95
CA GLU A 48 7.45 25.87 -5.22
C GLU A 48 6.20 25.13 -4.71
N PRO A 49 5.68 25.53 -3.55
CA PRO A 49 4.38 25.06 -3.08
C PRO A 49 3.29 25.23 -4.13
N LEU A 50 2.51 24.17 -4.34
CA LEU A 50 1.34 24.21 -5.23
C LEU A 50 0.27 25.16 -4.71
N VAL A 51 0.15 25.24 -3.39
CA VAL A 51 -0.79 26.11 -2.68
C VAL A 51 0.02 26.88 -1.63
N PRO A 52 0.39 28.15 -1.90
CA PRO A 52 1.06 28.99 -0.92
C PRO A 52 0.18 29.21 0.31
N GLU A 53 0.79 29.30 1.49
CA GLU A 53 0.06 29.68 2.70
C GLU A 53 -0.62 31.04 2.53
N GLY A 54 -1.87 31.15 2.98
CA GLY A 54 -2.66 32.38 2.86
C GLY A 54 -3.25 32.65 1.48
N SER A 55 -3.00 31.81 0.48
CA SER A 55 -3.60 31.97 -0.86
C SER A 55 -5.08 31.57 -0.94
N LEU A 56 -5.56 30.77 0.02
CA LEU A 56 -6.93 30.23 0.03
C LEU A 56 -7.89 31.16 0.79
N PRO A 57 -9.11 31.38 0.27
CA PRO A 57 -10.17 32.07 1.01
C PRO A 57 -10.61 31.23 2.22
N ALA A 58 -11.11 31.91 3.26
CA ALA A 58 -11.49 31.27 4.53
C ALA A 58 -12.50 30.12 4.36
N ASP A 59 -13.52 30.31 3.52
CA ASP A 59 -14.56 29.30 3.27
C ASP A 59 -14.00 28.01 2.65
N LEU A 60 -13.02 28.14 1.76
CA LEU A 60 -12.35 27.01 1.12
C LEU A 60 -11.42 26.31 2.12
N LEU A 61 -10.72 27.08 2.95
CA LEU A 61 -9.86 26.54 3.99
C LEU A 61 -10.66 25.76 5.05
N ASP A 62 -11.86 26.22 5.41
CA ASP A 62 -12.75 25.48 6.30
C ASP A 62 -13.35 24.24 5.64
N SER A 63 -13.66 24.30 4.34
CA SER A 63 -14.05 23.11 3.57
C SER A 63 -12.92 22.09 3.53
N LEU A 64 -11.67 22.54 3.35
CA LEU A 64 -10.48 21.69 3.32
C LEU A 64 -10.24 21.01 4.67
N LYS A 65 -10.41 21.72 5.80
CA LYS A 65 -10.35 21.12 7.14
C LYS A 65 -11.38 20.01 7.33
N LYS A 66 -12.61 20.18 6.83
CA LYS A 66 -13.64 19.13 6.89
C LYS A 66 -13.23 17.90 6.09
N VAL A 67 -12.64 18.10 4.91
CA VAL A 67 -12.09 17.00 4.10
C VAL A 67 -10.93 16.31 4.81
N ASP A 68 -9.99 17.05 5.39
CA ASP A 68 -8.87 16.49 6.15
C ASP A 68 -9.35 15.59 7.29
N VAL A 69 -10.33 16.05 8.08
CA VAL A 69 -10.93 15.23 9.16
C VAL A 69 -11.57 13.96 8.59
N ALA A 70 -12.43 14.09 7.57
CA ALA A 70 -13.12 12.93 6.98
C ALA A 70 -12.14 11.91 6.38
N LEU A 71 -11.10 12.37 5.69
CA LEU A 71 -10.07 11.50 5.13
C LEU A 71 -9.23 10.86 6.24
N LYS A 72 -8.85 11.59 7.30
CA LYS A 72 -8.13 11.02 8.42
C LYS A 72 -8.90 9.89 9.07
N ASP A 73 -10.19 10.06 9.30
CA ASP A 73 -11.05 9.01 9.88
C ASP A 73 -11.13 7.78 8.96
N GLU A 74 -11.33 7.99 7.66
CA GLU A 74 -11.40 6.89 6.70
C GLU A 74 -10.07 6.13 6.59
N TYR A 75 -8.95 6.85 6.47
CA TYR A 75 -7.62 6.24 6.38
C TYR A 75 -7.19 5.59 7.68
N LYS A 76 -7.61 6.12 8.84
CA LYS A 76 -7.42 5.47 10.13
C LYS A 76 -8.08 4.10 10.14
N MET A 77 -9.36 4.01 9.77
CA MET A 77 -10.09 2.75 9.69
C MET A 77 -9.46 1.78 8.69
N ARG A 78 -9.04 2.26 7.52
CA ARG A 78 -8.33 1.42 6.53
C ARG A 78 -7.01 0.88 7.07
N ARG A 79 -6.24 1.70 7.79
CA ARG A 79 -4.95 1.27 8.38
C ARG A 79 -5.17 0.28 9.52
N GLU A 80 -6.15 0.49 10.38
CA GLU A 80 -6.56 -0.50 11.38
C GLU A 80 -6.85 -1.85 10.72
N MET A 81 -7.68 -1.87 9.66
CA MET A 81 -8.00 -3.10 8.93
C MET A 81 -6.75 -3.76 8.34
N LEU A 82 -5.88 -2.99 7.68
CA LEU A 82 -4.66 -3.54 7.08
C LEU A 82 -3.68 -4.08 8.12
N ILE A 83 -3.52 -3.39 9.24
CA ILE A 83 -2.68 -3.83 10.37
C ILE A 83 -3.25 -5.12 10.94
N GLN A 84 -4.56 -5.16 11.24
CA GLN A 84 -5.21 -6.36 11.75
C GLN A 84 -5.09 -7.53 10.76
N ARG A 85 -5.30 -7.30 9.47
CA ARG A 85 -5.11 -8.31 8.43
C ARG A 85 -3.67 -8.85 8.42
N ALA A 86 -2.67 -7.98 8.52
CA ALA A 86 -1.27 -8.38 8.58
C ALA A 86 -0.97 -9.21 9.85
N LEU A 87 -1.45 -8.75 11.01
CA LEU A 87 -1.27 -9.43 12.30
C LEU A 87 -1.91 -10.83 12.30
N VAL A 88 -3.17 -10.94 11.88
CA VAL A 88 -3.88 -12.24 11.80
C VAL A 88 -3.21 -13.17 10.79
N THR A 89 -2.73 -12.63 9.66
CA THR A 89 -1.97 -13.42 8.68
C THR A 89 -0.70 -13.98 9.32
N MET A 90 0.06 -13.16 10.07
CA MET A 90 1.24 -13.63 10.79
C MET A 90 0.89 -14.68 11.85
N GLN A 91 -0.20 -14.47 12.61
CA GLN A 91 -0.67 -15.40 13.62
C GLN A 91 -1.08 -16.76 13.03
N SER A 92 -1.62 -16.79 11.81
CA SER A 92 -1.99 -18.04 11.13
C SER A 92 -0.79 -18.99 10.92
N PHE A 93 0.42 -18.45 10.75
CA PHE A 93 1.63 -19.27 10.61
C PHE A 93 2.01 -19.99 11.92
N MET A 94 1.53 -19.50 13.07
CA MET A 94 1.78 -20.11 14.37
C MET A 94 1.09 -21.48 14.55
N TRP A 95 0.16 -21.84 13.66
CA TRP A 95 -0.59 -23.09 13.76
C TRP A 95 0.19 -24.30 13.22
N SER A 96 1.33 -24.06 12.56
CA SER A 96 2.20 -25.13 12.07
C SER A 96 2.96 -25.83 13.20
N LYS A 97 3.26 -27.13 13.05
CA LYS A 97 4.05 -27.89 14.04
C LYS A 97 5.41 -27.24 14.31
N ARG A 98 6.08 -26.75 13.24
CA ARG A 98 7.36 -26.04 13.34
C ARG A 98 7.26 -24.71 14.09
N ALA A 99 6.17 -23.97 13.92
CA ALA A 99 6.02 -22.69 14.61
C ALA A 99 5.83 -22.84 16.13
N LYS A 100 5.31 -23.98 16.60
CA LYS A 100 5.21 -24.27 18.05
C LYS A 100 6.58 -24.33 18.73
N GLU A 101 7.62 -24.78 18.03
CA GLU A 101 9.00 -24.80 18.55
C GLU A 101 9.56 -23.38 18.75
N TRP A 102 9.07 -22.41 17.97
CA TRP A 102 9.54 -21.02 17.94
C TRP A 102 8.50 -20.02 18.46
N GLU A 103 7.47 -20.51 19.16
CA GLU A 103 6.27 -19.75 19.51
C GLU A 103 6.60 -18.43 20.21
N ARG A 104 7.49 -18.47 21.21
CA ARG A 104 7.89 -17.28 21.99
C ARG A 104 8.56 -16.22 21.10
N GLN A 105 9.40 -16.64 20.16
CA GLN A 105 10.13 -15.72 19.28
C GLN A 105 9.19 -15.11 18.24
N LEU A 106 8.31 -15.94 17.64
CA LEU A 106 7.30 -15.48 16.70
C LEU A 106 6.31 -14.51 17.34
N SER A 107 5.88 -14.80 18.57
CA SER A 107 4.99 -13.92 19.34
C SER A 107 5.64 -12.56 19.62
N ALA A 108 6.93 -12.55 19.97
CA ALA A 108 7.68 -11.32 20.19
C ALA A 108 7.79 -10.48 18.90
N VAL A 109 8.00 -11.11 17.75
CA VAL A 109 8.01 -10.43 16.45
C VAL A 109 6.64 -9.84 16.13
N ILE A 110 5.56 -10.59 16.29
CA ILE A 110 4.20 -10.13 16.03
C ILE A 110 3.84 -8.94 16.93
N GLN A 111 4.16 -9.01 18.22
CA GLN A 111 3.94 -7.90 19.15
C GLN A 111 4.74 -6.67 18.75
N ARG A 112 6.04 -6.83 18.44
CA ARG A 112 6.90 -5.73 17.99
C ARG A 112 6.35 -5.05 16.74
N VAL A 113 5.99 -5.83 15.72
CA VAL A 113 5.38 -5.31 14.49
C VAL A 113 4.07 -4.59 14.80
N GLY A 114 3.23 -5.14 15.68
CA GLY A 114 2.00 -4.48 16.14
C GLY A 114 2.25 -3.13 16.80
N THR A 115 3.34 -2.98 17.57
CA THR A 115 3.69 -1.70 18.21
C THR A 115 4.34 -0.69 17.27
N GLU A 116 5.06 -1.14 16.24
CA GLU A 116 5.71 -0.26 15.25
C GLU A 116 4.72 0.27 14.21
N LEU A 117 3.64 -0.47 13.95
CA LEU A 117 2.61 -0.05 12.99
C LEU A 117 1.65 0.96 13.64
N SER A 118 1.76 2.22 13.23
CA SER A 118 0.80 3.25 13.63
C SER A 118 -0.51 3.15 12.86
N VAL A 119 -1.61 3.43 13.54
CA VAL A 119 -2.96 3.57 12.96
C VAL A 119 -3.18 4.98 12.41
N ASP A 120 -2.64 6.01 13.08
CA ASP A 120 -2.89 7.42 12.73
C ASP A 120 -2.11 7.87 11.50
N PRO A 121 -2.79 8.33 10.44
CA PRO A 121 -2.14 8.74 9.19
C PRO A 121 -1.03 9.76 9.42
N THR A 122 0.08 9.63 8.68
CA THR A 122 1.22 10.55 8.78
C THR A 122 1.02 11.89 8.06
N VAL A 123 -0.06 12.03 7.29
CA VAL A 123 -0.36 13.24 6.51
C VAL A 123 -1.16 14.21 7.36
N SER A 124 -0.72 15.47 7.41
CA SER A 124 -1.37 16.57 8.12
C SER A 124 -1.88 17.64 7.14
N MET A 125 -2.71 18.56 7.63
CA MET A 125 -3.23 19.68 6.83
C MET A 125 -2.08 20.56 6.30
N ASP A 126 -1.05 20.78 7.11
CA ASP A 126 0.15 21.55 6.74
C ASP A 126 0.91 20.92 5.56
N THR A 127 0.80 19.59 5.39
CA THR A 127 1.43 18.89 4.27
C THR A 127 0.94 19.42 2.92
N ILE A 128 -0.29 19.93 2.86
CA ILE A 128 -0.90 20.51 1.65
C ILE A 128 -0.14 21.77 1.21
N PHE A 129 0.26 22.62 2.16
CA PHE A 129 0.99 23.85 1.87
C PHE A 129 2.48 23.62 1.59
N THR A 130 3.01 22.46 1.96
CA THR A 130 4.36 22.05 1.59
C THR A 130 4.41 21.25 0.29
N ALA A 131 3.26 20.81 -0.23
CA ALA A 131 3.20 19.95 -1.41
C ALA A 131 3.67 20.71 -2.66
N THR A 132 4.59 20.11 -3.39
CA THR A 132 5.20 20.66 -4.60
C THR A 132 4.81 19.85 -5.83
N ARG A 133 5.15 20.35 -7.03
CA ARG A 133 4.89 19.62 -8.28
C ARG A 133 5.62 18.26 -8.33
N ARG A 134 6.76 18.15 -7.65
CA ARG A 134 7.50 16.89 -7.48
C ARG A 134 6.65 15.82 -6.79
N ASP A 135 5.87 16.20 -5.79
CA ASP A 135 5.07 15.25 -4.99
C ASP A 135 3.89 14.69 -5.79
N LEU A 136 3.46 15.37 -6.85
CA LEU A 136 2.46 14.82 -7.77
C LEU A 136 3.02 13.74 -8.68
N ILE A 137 4.33 13.76 -8.96
CA ILE A 137 4.96 12.75 -9.83
C ILE A 137 4.92 11.39 -9.14
N THR A 138 5.15 11.33 -7.83
CA THR A 138 5.05 10.07 -7.08
C THR A 138 3.62 9.52 -7.10
N ALA A 139 2.60 10.38 -7.12
CA ALA A 139 1.20 9.97 -7.27
C ALA A 139 0.86 9.43 -8.67
N LEU A 140 1.58 9.86 -9.72
CA LEU A 140 1.41 9.38 -11.09
C LEU A 140 2.04 8.00 -11.33
N HIS A 141 3.03 7.61 -10.50
CA HIS A 141 3.64 6.28 -10.62
C HIS A 141 2.67 5.20 -10.15
N LYS A 142 2.49 4.17 -11.00
CA LYS A 142 1.69 2.99 -10.63
C LYS A 142 2.33 2.28 -9.45
N THR A 143 1.62 2.24 -8.33
CA THR A 143 2.04 1.53 -7.11
C THR A 143 1.87 0.00 -7.23
N SER A 144 1.02 -0.47 -8.16
CA SER A 144 0.75 -1.90 -8.36
C SER A 144 1.57 -2.55 -9.48
N SER A 145 2.18 -1.78 -10.39
CA SER A 145 2.97 -2.32 -11.50
C SER A 145 4.10 -1.38 -11.92
N GLY A 146 5.36 -1.82 -11.82
CA GLY A 146 6.53 -1.06 -12.25
C GLY A 146 7.84 -1.66 -11.73
N ALA A 147 9.00 -1.19 -12.25
CA ALA A 147 10.32 -1.66 -11.83
C ALA A 147 10.57 -1.49 -10.31
N SER A 148 9.92 -0.51 -9.68
CA SER A 148 9.91 -0.30 -8.21
C SER A 148 9.26 -1.44 -7.42
N ASN A 149 8.44 -2.30 -8.04
CA ASN A 149 7.80 -3.44 -7.39
C ASN A 149 8.62 -4.73 -7.46
N THR A 150 9.87 -4.63 -7.94
CA THR A 150 10.85 -5.71 -7.88
C THR A 150 11.31 -5.86 -6.43
N PHE A 151 10.42 -6.37 -5.58
CA PHE A 151 10.74 -6.67 -4.20
C PHE A 151 11.72 -7.86 -4.20
N ASN A 152 13.02 -7.58 -4.09
CA ASN A 152 14.10 -8.55 -3.96
C ASN A 152 14.09 -9.16 -2.56
N ALA A 153 13.04 -9.93 -2.25
CA ALA A 153 13.01 -10.71 -1.03
C ALA A 153 13.51 -12.13 -1.29
N SER A 154 14.41 -12.59 -0.43
CA SER A 154 14.90 -13.98 -0.43
C SER A 154 13.76 -15.01 -0.39
N ILE A 155 12.59 -14.66 0.15
CA ILE A 155 11.43 -15.56 0.14
C ILE A 155 10.91 -15.90 -1.27
N LYS A 156 11.10 -15.01 -2.25
CA LYS A 156 10.70 -15.25 -3.64
C LYS A 156 11.60 -16.26 -4.36
N THR A 157 12.79 -16.54 -3.83
CA THR A 157 13.71 -17.55 -4.39
C THR A 157 13.49 -18.92 -3.79
N VAL A 158 12.60 -19.06 -2.80
CA VAL A 158 12.31 -20.34 -2.16
C VAL A 158 11.43 -21.18 -3.10
N ILE A 159 11.93 -22.34 -3.51
CA ILE A 159 11.17 -23.31 -4.30
C ILE A 159 10.15 -23.97 -3.37
N ILE A 160 8.86 -23.77 -3.67
CA ILE A 160 7.78 -24.43 -2.95
C ILE A 160 7.78 -25.91 -3.36
N PRO A 161 7.94 -26.86 -2.42
CA PRO A 161 7.91 -28.29 -2.72
C PRO A 161 6.51 -28.70 -3.20
N HIS A 162 6.38 -29.92 -3.73
CA HIS A 162 5.13 -30.48 -4.24
C HIS A 162 3.94 -30.18 -3.29
N VAL A 163 3.03 -29.31 -3.73
CA VAL A 163 1.84 -28.93 -2.96
C VAL A 163 0.76 -29.97 -3.24
N PRO A 164 0.27 -30.71 -2.24
CA PRO A 164 -0.86 -31.61 -2.41
C PRO A 164 -2.05 -30.84 -2.99
N ASP A 165 -2.81 -31.46 -3.90
CA ASP A 165 -3.98 -30.82 -4.48
C ASP A 165 -4.92 -30.37 -3.36
N ARG A 166 -5.30 -29.08 -3.38
CA ARG A 166 -6.16 -28.48 -2.35
C ARG A 166 -7.64 -28.77 -2.60
N GLY A 167 -7.96 -29.56 -3.63
CA GLY A 167 -9.31 -29.97 -3.95
C GLY A 167 -10.17 -28.80 -4.45
N GLY A 168 -11.31 -29.13 -5.06
CA GLY A 168 -12.21 -28.13 -5.64
C GLY A 168 -11.98 -27.89 -7.14
N ARG A 169 -11.28 -28.78 -7.83
CA ARG A 169 -11.40 -28.83 -9.30
C ARG A 169 -12.88 -29.11 -9.62
N PRO A 170 -13.54 -28.26 -10.41
CA PRO A 170 -14.94 -28.45 -10.78
C PRO A 170 -15.20 -29.84 -11.38
N ASP A 171 -14.20 -30.41 -12.04
CA ASP A 171 -14.26 -31.70 -12.72
C ASP A 171 -14.13 -32.92 -11.79
N GLU A 172 -13.65 -32.70 -10.55
CA GLU A 172 -13.47 -33.76 -9.52
C GLU A 172 -14.61 -33.77 -8.50
N LEU A 173 -15.45 -32.73 -8.50
CA LEU A 173 -16.67 -32.69 -7.70
C LEU A 173 -17.67 -33.68 -8.30
N ARG A 174 -17.80 -34.85 -7.66
CA ARG A 174 -18.93 -35.74 -7.92
C ARG A 174 -20.21 -34.91 -7.77
N ALA A 175 -21.06 -34.93 -8.81
CA ALA A 175 -22.37 -34.29 -8.72
C ALA A 175 -23.02 -34.75 -7.41
N PRO A 176 -23.52 -33.82 -6.57
CA PRO A 176 -24.15 -34.19 -5.31
C PRO A 176 -25.17 -35.27 -5.61
N THR A 177 -25.16 -36.35 -4.83
CA THR A 177 -26.24 -37.35 -4.89
C THR A 177 -27.54 -36.58 -4.83
N ALA A 178 -28.45 -36.86 -5.75
CA ALA A 178 -29.72 -36.15 -5.86
C ALA A 178 -30.62 -36.49 -4.66
N ASP A 179 -30.26 -36.00 -3.47
CA ASP A 179 -31.08 -35.97 -2.26
C ASP A 179 -32.06 -34.78 -2.29
N MET A 180 -32.00 -33.99 -3.36
CA MET A 180 -33.02 -32.98 -3.66
C MET A 180 -34.30 -33.69 -4.08
N PRO A 181 -35.42 -33.56 -3.33
CA PRO A 181 -36.68 -34.16 -3.72
C PRO A 181 -37.11 -33.63 -5.09
N SER A 182 -37.66 -34.51 -5.93
CA SER A 182 -38.18 -34.11 -7.23
C SER A 182 -39.23 -33.02 -7.05
N PHE A 183 -39.12 -31.96 -7.85
CA PHE A 183 -40.03 -30.83 -7.80
C PHE A 183 -41.47 -31.33 -8.00
N LYS A 184 -42.30 -31.22 -6.96
CA LYS A 184 -43.74 -31.45 -7.04
C LYS A 184 -44.45 -30.14 -7.29
N LYS A 185 -45.17 -30.05 -8.40
CA LYS A 185 -46.10 -28.95 -8.69
C LYS A 185 -47.13 -28.90 -7.56
N ARG A 186 -47.34 -27.72 -6.96
CA ARG A 186 -48.35 -27.55 -5.90
C ARG A 186 -49.73 -27.78 -6.50
N GLU A 187 -50.47 -28.73 -5.96
CA GLU A 187 -51.91 -28.88 -6.25
C GLU A 187 -52.67 -27.90 -5.36
N GLY A 188 -53.01 -26.76 -5.94
CA GLY A 188 -53.93 -25.78 -5.39
C GLY A 188 -54.88 -25.32 -6.51
N PRO A 189 -56.04 -24.74 -6.16
CA PRO A 189 -57.02 -24.32 -7.17
C PRO A 189 -56.37 -23.41 -8.20
N ALA A 190 -56.67 -23.66 -9.48
CA ALA A 190 -56.12 -22.90 -10.60
C ALA A 190 -56.41 -21.41 -10.39
N TYR A 191 -55.36 -20.59 -10.46
CA TYR A 191 -55.49 -19.14 -10.45
C TYR A 191 -56.25 -18.74 -11.71
N ASP A 192 -57.47 -18.24 -11.54
CA ASP A 192 -58.29 -17.72 -12.63
C ASP A 192 -57.58 -16.51 -13.26
N ALA A 193 -57.18 -16.63 -14.51
CA ALA A 193 -56.38 -15.65 -15.24
C ALA A 193 -57.17 -14.37 -15.65
N ALA A 194 -58.26 -14.06 -14.95
CA ALA A 194 -59.22 -13.03 -15.35
C ALA A 194 -59.13 -11.72 -14.55
N ASN A 195 -58.22 -11.60 -13.57
CA ASN A 195 -58.11 -10.35 -12.81
C ASN A 195 -56.67 -10.04 -12.37
N PRO A 196 -55.89 -9.25 -13.13
CA PRO A 196 -54.60 -8.74 -12.69
C PRO A 196 -54.84 -7.51 -11.80
N GLY A 197 -55.37 -7.72 -10.61
CA GLY A 197 -55.37 -6.73 -9.52
C GLY A 197 -54.56 -7.32 -8.36
N GLY A 198 -53.61 -6.65 -7.73
CA GLY A 198 -53.33 -5.23 -7.64
C GLY A 198 -52.78 -4.97 -6.24
N GLY A 199 -51.65 -4.24 -6.13
CA GLY A 199 -51.08 -3.75 -4.88
C GLY A 199 -50.40 -4.83 -4.01
N ARG A 200 -49.36 -4.54 -3.23
CA ARG A 200 -48.87 -3.29 -2.63
C ARG A 200 -47.37 -3.40 -2.39
#